data_AF-A0A662VRK9-F1
#
_entry.id   AF-A0A662VRK9-F1
#
_cell.length_a   1.000
_cell.length_b   1.000
_cell.length_c   1.000
_cell.angle_alpha   90.00
_cell.angle_beta   90.00
_cell.angle_gamma   90.00
#
_symmetry.space_group_name_H-M   'P 1'
#
loop_
_entity.id
_entity.type
_entity.pdbx_description
1 polymer ?
#
loop_
_entity_poly.entity_id
_entity_poly.type
_entity_poly.pdbx_seq_one_letter_code
_entity_poly.pdbx_strand_id
1 'polypeptide(L)' 'MLYASKALLGIKGIHPRTHRGVVSELGLKFVNEGFIEEIYGKILAKGMQMRERVDY' A
#
# COMPACT_ATOMS: atom_id res chain seq x y z
N MET A 1 6.20 -4.99 -4.05
CA MET A 1 5.31 -4.49 -2.98
C MET A 1 3.85 -4.37 -3.42
N LEU A 2 3.52 -3.72 -4.55
CA LEU A 2 2.13 -3.52 -5.00
C LEU A 2 1.25 -4.78 -4.96
N TYR A 3 1.69 -5.88 -5.56
CA TYR A 3 0.87 -7.11 -5.63
C TYR A 3 0.65 -7.75 -4.26
N ALA A 4 1.65 -7.71 -3.39
CA ALA A 4 1.51 -8.18 -2.01
C ALA A 4 0.52 -7.30 -1.23
N SER A 5 0.60 -5.97 -1.37
CA SER A 5 -0.38 -5.04 -0.78
C SER A 5 -1.79 -5.28 -1.31
N LYS A 6 -1.96 -5.54 -2.61
CA LYS A 6 -3.25 -5.92 -3.20
C LYS A 6 -3.78 -7.26 -2.65
N ALA A 7 -2.91 -8.25 -2.48
CA ALA A 7 -3.30 -9.54 -1.90
C ALA A 7 -3.78 -9.37 -0.45
N LEU A 8 -3.05 -8.59 0.37
CA LEU A 8 -3.46 -8.26 1.73
C LEU A 8 -4.82 -7.56 1.77
N LEU A 9 -5.01 -6.54 0.94
CA LEU A 9 -6.29 -5.85 0.84
C LEU A 9 -7.41 -6.77 0.35
N GLY A 10 -7.09 -7.71 -0.54
CA GLY A 10 -8.01 -8.74 -1.02
C GLY A 10 -8.54 -9.66 0.10
N ILE A 11 -7.71 -9.99 1.09
CA ILE A 11 -8.16 -10.75 2.29
C ILE A 11 -9.27 -10.00 3.04
N LYS A 12 -9.24 -8.65 3.03
CA LYS A 12 -10.29 -7.79 3.61
C LYS A 12 -11.40 -7.42 2.61
N GLY A 13 -11.42 -8.01 1.41
CA GLY A 13 -12.41 -7.72 0.37
C GLY A 13 -12.22 -6.38 -0.35
N ILE A 14 -11.09 -5.70 -0.17
CA ILE A 14 -10.83 -4.35 -0.69
C ILE A 14 -10.01 -4.45 -1.98
N HIS A 15 -10.49 -3.79 -3.05
CA HIS A 15 -9.92 -3.92 -4.40
C HIS A 15 -9.65 -2.55 -5.03
N PRO A 16 -8.56 -1.86 -4.65
CA PRO A 16 -8.25 -0.54 -5.17
C PRO A 16 -7.81 -0.60 -6.64
N ARG A 17 -8.32 0.34 -7.44
CA ARG A 17 -8.02 0.42 -8.88
C ARG A 17 -6.72 1.18 -9.19
N THR A 18 -6.24 2.01 -8.26
CA THR A 18 -5.07 2.87 -8.47
C THR A 18 -3.92 2.50 -7.53
N HIS A 19 -2.69 2.78 -7.96
CA HIS A 19 -1.49 2.62 -7.13
C HIS A 19 -1.60 3.42 -5.81
N ARG A 20 -2.00 4.69 -5.89
CA ARG A 20 -2.23 5.53 -4.69
C ARG A 20 -3.32 4.98 -3.78
N GLY A 21 -4.39 4.43 -4.37
CA GLY A 21 -5.45 3.76 -3.62
C GLY A 21 -4.94 2.56 -2.82
N VAL A 22 -4.03 1.76 -3.39
CA VAL A 22 -3.41 0.64 -2.65
C VAL A 22 -2.63 1.15 -1.43
N VAL A 23 -1.88 2.24 -1.55
CA VAL A 23 -1.13 2.82 -0.41
C VAL A 23 -2.07 3.34 0.67
N SER A 24 -3.10 4.10 0.28
CA SER A 24 -4.07 4.68 1.21
C SER A 24 -4.85 3.60 1.96
N GLU A 25 -5.40 2.62 1.24
CA GLU A 25 -6.20 1.54 1.83
C GLU A 25 -5.34 0.65 2.73
N LEU A 26 -4.08 0.37 2.35
CA LEU A 26 -3.18 -0.39 3.21
C LEU A 26 -2.86 0.38 4.51
N GLY A 27 -2.62 1.69 4.41
CA GLY A 27 -2.42 2.55 5.57
C GLY A 27 -3.62 2.52 6.52
N LEU A 28 -4.82 2.70 5.99
CA LEU A 28 -6.05 2.71 6.79
C LEU A 28 -6.36 1.36 7.43
N LYS A 29 -6.21 0.25 6.70
CA LYS A 29 -6.73 -1.07 7.10
C LYS A 29 -5.73 -2.00 7.73
N PHE A 30 -4.44 -1.69 7.62
CA PHE A 30 -3.38 -2.51 8.18
C PHE A 30 -2.47 -1.72 9.10
N VAL A 31 -2.09 -0.48 8.74
CA VAL A 31 -1.21 0.32 9.59
C VAL A 31 -1.98 0.91 10.77
N ASN A 32 -3.07 1.64 10.50
CA ASN A 32 -3.85 2.29 11.58
C ASN A 32 -4.55 1.29 12.49
N GLU A 33 -4.94 0.12 11.96
CA GLU A 33 -5.52 -0.97 12.74
C GLU A 33 -4.45 -1.78 13.51
N GLY A 34 -3.16 -1.47 13.35
CA GLY A 34 -2.07 -2.08 14.12
C GLY A 34 -1.58 -3.44 13.63
N PHE A 35 -2.02 -3.91 12.46
CA PHE A 35 -1.55 -5.17 11.85
C PHE A 35 -0.16 -5.07 11.23
N ILE A 36 0.24 -3.86 10.83
CA ILE A 36 1.53 -3.57 10.20
C ILE A 36 2.12 -2.32 10.84
N GLU A 37 3.42 -2.34 11.14
CA GLU A 37 4.11 -1.17 11.67
C GLU A 37 4.16 -0.02 10.65
N GLU A 38 4.09 1.21 11.14
CA GLU A 38 4.06 2.43 10.32
C GLU A 38 5.26 2.54 9.35
N ILE A 39 6.43 2.01 9.76
CA ILE A 39 7.64 2.01 8.94
C ILE A 39 7.42 1.28 7.61
N TYR A 40 6.70 0.17 7.59
CA TYR A 40 6.43 -0.57 6.37
C TYR A 40 5.45 0.17 5.46
N GLY A 41 4.46 0.87 6.03
CA GLY A 41 3.58 1.78 5.30
C GLY A 41 4.35 2.91 4.61
N LYS A 42 5.28 3.54 5.34
CA LYS A 42 6.18 4.59 4.82
C LYS A 42 7.11 4.07 3.71
N ILE A 43 7.69 2.89 3.89
CA ILE A 43 8.54 2.25 2.88
C ILE A 43 7.75 1.97 1.60
N LEU A 44 6.52 1.44 1.71
CA LEU A 44 5.66 1.21 0.55
C LEU A 44 5.37 2.50 -0.21
N ALA A 45 4.96 3.55 0.50
CA ALA A 45 4.63 4.84 -0.11
C ALA A 45 5.84 5.43 -0.86
N LYS A 46 7.01 5.43 -0.21
CA LYS A 46 8.26 5.93 -0.79
C LYS A 46 8.68 5.11 -2.00
N GLY A 47 8.63 3.78 -1.92
CA GLY A 47 8.97 2.90 -3.03
C GLY A 47 8.07 3.13 -4.25
N MET A 48 6.80 3.45 -4.02
CA MET A 48 5.86 3.76 -5.10
C MET A 48 6.17 5.11 -5.79
N GLN A 49 6.48 6.15 -5.00
CA GLN A 49 6.90 7.46 -5.52
C GLN A 49 8.21 7.38 -6.29
N MET A 50 9.19 6.62 -5.78
CA MET A 50 10.46 6.41 -6.47
C MET A 50 10.25 5.72 -7.81
N ARG A 51 9.37 4.71 -7.87
CA ARG A 51 9.02 4.06 -9.14
C ARG A 51 8.41 5.05 -10.13
N GLU A 52 7.43 5.84 -9.68
CA GLU A 52 6.75 6.84 -10.54
C GLU A 52 7.76 7.83 -11.16
N ARG A 53 8.74 8.30 -10.38
CA ARG A 53 9.79 9.23 -10.84
C ARG A 53 10.83 8.60 -11.78
N VAL A 54 11.04 7.29 -11.70
CA VAL A 54 12.01 6.59 -12.55
C VAL A 54 11.36 6.16 -13.86
N ASP A 55 10.09 5.78 -13.82
CA ASP A 55 9.33 5.33 -14.98
C ASP A 55 8.83 6.49 -15.87
N TYR A 56 8.60 7.68 -15.29
CA TYR A 56 8.03 8.86 -15.94
C TYR A 56 8.81 10.13 -15.58
#